data_AF-A0A2M7XGZ1-F1
#
_entry.id   AF-A0A2M7XGZ1-F1
#
_cell.length_a   1.000
_cell.length_b   1.000
_cell.length_c   1.000
_cell.angle_alpha   90.00
_cell.angle_beta   90.00
_cell.angle_gamma   90.00
#
_symmetry.space_group_name_H-M   'P 1'
#
loop_
_entity.id
_entity.type
_entity.pdbx_description
1 polymer ?
#
loop_
_entity_poly.entity_id
_entity_poly.type
_entity_poly.pdbx_seq_one_letter_code
_entity_poly.pdbx_strand_id
1 'polypeptide(L)'
;MDLIILGQNGELVIEILNSIISLTVLVIAIKLSILMKGGTLSRTVNWIAVGVFVFSVLEVYGLFSGLNVFTIEGLEDLLELVTISSFLFALVNATKSMTRM
;
A
#
# COMPACT_ATOMS: atom_id res chain seq x y z
N MET A 1 -5.05 -13.99 16.33
CA MET A 1 -4.35 -15.10 17.00
C MET A 1 -2.92 -14.63 17.22
N ASP A 2 -2.80 -13.86 18.29
CA ASP A 2 -1.64 -13.68 19.16
C ASP A 2 -0.35 -13.06 18.58
N LEU A 3 -0.47 -11.77 18.22
CA LEU A 3 0.58 -10.75 18.40
C LEU A 3 1.10 -10.65 19.86
N ILE A 4 0.43 -11.30 20.82
CA ILE A 4 0.80 -11.39 22.24
C ILE A 4 2.16 -12.09 22.44
N ILE A 5 2.68 -12.84 21.46
CA ILE A 5 3.90 -13.64 21.60
C ILE A 5 5.19 -12.81 21.40
N LEU A 6 5.12 -11.68 20.71
CA LEU A 6 6.25 -10.77 20.52
C LEU A 6 6.02 -9.56 21.43
N GLY A 7 6.58 -9.57 22.64
CA GLY A 7 6.51 -8.41 23.54
C GLY A 7 6.89 -7.11 22.81
N GLN A 8 6.44 -5.94 23.29
CA GLN A 8 6.48 -4.62 22.62
C GLN A 8 7.66 -4.35 21.65
N ASN A 9 8.88 -4.79 21.99
CA ASN A 9 10.06 -4.66 21.13
C ASN A 9 9.98 -5.46 19.81
N GLY A 10 9.35 -6.63 19.80
CA GLY A 10 9.19 -7.47 18.60
C GLY A 10 8.10 -6.96 17.65
N GLU A 11 7.03 -6.36 18.20
CA GLU A 11 5.98 -5.70 17.42
C GLU A 11 6.53 -4.50 16.64
N LEU A 12 7.30 -3.64 17.33
CA LEU A 12 7.97 -2.49 16.70
C LEU A 12 8.94 -2.89 15.59
N VAL A 13 9.69 -3.98 15.76
CA VAL A 13 10.59 -4.50 14.72
C VAL A 13 9.80 -4.96 13.49
N ILE A 14 8.65 -5.61 13.68
CA ILE A 14 7.77 -6.02 12.58
C ILE A 14 7.21 -4.80 11.85
N GLU A 15 6.73 -3.79 12.57
CA GLU A 15 6.21 -2.56 11.96
C GLU A 15 7.28 -1.83 11.14
N ILE A 16 8.51 -1.72 11.66
CA ILE A 16 9.64 -1.13 10.92
C ILE A 16 9.92 -1.92 9.65
N LEU A 17 9.97 -3.26 9.73
CA LEU A 17 10.20 -4.11 8.58
C LEU A 17 9.08 -3.98 7.54
N ASN A 18 7.82 -3.93 7.99
CA ASN A 18 6.67 -3.80 7.11
C ASN A 18 6.69 -2.46 6.36
N SER A 19 7.02 -1.37 7.05
CA SER A 19 7.20 -0.04 6.47
C SER A 19 8.33 0.00 5.43
N ILE A 20 9.48 -0.64 5.71
CA ILE A 20 10.60 -0.74 4.74
C ILE A 20 10.20 -1.53 3.50
N ILE A 21 9.51 -2.66 3.68
CA ILE A 21 9.02 -3.49 2.56
C ILE A 21 8.04 -2.69 1.72
N SER A 22 7.07 -2.03 2.36
CA SER A 22 6.08 -1.19 1.67
C SER A 22 6.76 -0.12 0.81
N LEU A 23 7.71 0.64 1.36
CA LEU A 23 8.43 1.69 0.62
C LEU A 23 9.21 1.11 -0.56
N THR A 24 9.76 -0.09 -0.41
CA THR A 24 10.45 -0.80 -1.49
C THR A 24 9.47 -1.18 -2.61
N VAL A 25 8.29 -1.71 -2.25
CA VAL A 25 7.23 -2.04 -3.22
C VAL A 25 6.74 -0.77 -3.93
N LEU A 26 6.62 0.36 -3.23
CA LEU A 26 6.27 1.64 -3.83
C LEU A 26 7.26 2.09 -4.90
N VAL A 27 8.56 2.03 -4.60
CA VAL A 27 9.61 2.36 -5.57
C VAL A 27 9.51 1.46 -6.81
N ILE A 28 9.28 0.17 -6.63
CA ILE A 28 9.10 -0.79 -7.73
C ILE A 28 7.84 -0.46 -8.54
N ALA A 29 6.72 -0.18 -7.88
CA ALA A 29 5.44 0.13 -8.53
C ALA A 29 5.52 1.43 -9.35
N ILE A 30 6.19 2.46 -8.84
CA ILE A 30 6.45 3.71 -9.59
C ILE A 30 7.35 3.43 -10.80
N LYS A 31 8.42 2.64 -10.65
CA LYS A 31 9.28 2.28 -11.78
C LYS A 31 8.51 1.51 -12.86
N LEU A 32 7.68 0.55 -12.46
CA LEU A 32 6.80 -0.19 -13.37
C LEU A 32 5.82 0.71 -14.10
N SER A 33 5.21 1.69 -13.40
CA SER A 33 4.26 2.62 -14.01
C SER A 33 4.91 3.52 -15.07
N ILE A 34 6.16 3.93 -14.85
CA ILE A 34 6.95 4.69 -15.82
C ILE A 34 7.31 3.83 -17.03
N LEU A 35 7.77 2.59 -16.82
CA LEU A 35 8.22 1.69 -17.88
C LEU A 35 7.08 1.21 -18.78
N MET A 36 5.86 1.12 -18.25
CA MET A 36 4.69 0.61 -18.97
C MET A 36 3.82 1.72 -19.60
N LYS A 37 4.39 2.92 -19.81
CA LYS A 37 3.70 4.02 -20.51
C LYS A 37 3.44 3.65 -21.97
N GLY A 38 2.16 3.71 -22.38
CA GLY A 38 1.76 3.63 -23.80
C GLY A 38 0.95 2.39 -24.25
N GLY A 39 0.52 1.52 -23.33
CA GLY A 39 -0.35 0.37 -23.66
C GLY A 39 -1.67 0.35 -22.89
N THR A 40 -2.59 -0.56 -23.26
CA THR A 40 -3.87 -0.82 -22.55
C THR A 40 -3.65 -1.10 -21.06
N LEU A 41 -2.52 -1.73 -20.73
CA LEU A 41 -2.10 -2.08 -19.37
C LEU A 41 -1.54 -0.88 -18.58
N SER A 42 -1.21 0.23 -19.24
CA SER A 42 -0.64 1.43 -18.59
C SER A 42 -1.58 2.04 -17.54
N ARG A 43 -2.89 2.07 -17.82
CA ARG A 43 -3.89 2.57 -16.86
C ARG A 43 -3.96 1.67 -15.63
N THR A 44 -3.97 0.37 -15.81
CA THR A 44 -4.00 -0.60 -14.71
C THR A 44 -2.77 -0.47 -13.81
N VAL A 45 -1.58 -0.40 -14.40
CA VAL A 45 -0.33 -0.29 -13.64
C VAL A 45 -0.26 1.04 -12.89
N ASN A 46 -0.77 2.13 -13.47
CA ASN A 46 -0.88 3.40 -12.75
C ASN A 46 -1.81 3.30 -11.54
N TRP A 47 -2.95 2.61 -11.65
CA TRP A 47 -3.85 2.40 -10.51
C TRP A 47 -3.26 1.49 -9.44
N ILE A 48 -2.50 0.46 -9.83
CA ILE A 48 -1.70 -0.34 -8.89
C ILE A 48 -0.68 0.55 -8.18
N ALA A 49 0.05 1.40 -8.89
CA ALA A 49 1.02 2.31 -8.29
C ALA A 49 0.36 3.30 -7.31
N VAL A 50 -0.84 3.79 -7.61
CA VAL A 50 -1.63 4.59 -6.67
C VAL A 50 -2.00 3.78 -5.43
N GLY A 51 -2.53 2.55 -5.58
CA GLY A 51 -2.87 1.71 -4.43
C GLY A 51 -1.67 1.39 -3.54
N VAL A 52 -0.52 1.06 -4.14
CA VAL A 52 0.74 0.82 -3.42
C VAL A 52 1.24 2.10 -2.73
N PHE A 53 1.04 3.27 -3.33
CA PHE A 53 1.36 4.55 -2.71
C PHE A 53 0.52 4.78 -1.45
N VAL A 54 -0.80 4.63 -1.52
CA VAL A 54 -1.66 4.83 -0.33
C VAL A 54 -1.36 3.78 0.75
N PHE A 55 -1.14 2.51 0.35
CA PHE A 55 -0.69 1.47 1.27
C PHE A 55 0.62 1.84 1.97
N SER A 56 1.55 2.46 1.25
CA SER A 56 2.82 2.84 1.87
C SER A 56 2.72 4.04 2.79
N VAL A 57 1.80 4.96 2.52
CA VAL A 57 1.45 6.03 3.45
C VAL A 57 0.85 5.45 4.73
N LEU A 58 -0.01 4.42 4.63
CA LEU A 58 -0.56 3.71 5.77
C LEU A 58 0.50 3.05 6.63
N GLU A 59 1.41 2.27 6.05
CA GLU A 59 2.45 1.57 6.80
C GLU A 59 3.39 2.55 7.52
N VAL A 60 3.71 3.68 6.89
CA VAL A 60 4.48 4.75 7.54
C VAL A 60 3.67 5.40 8.66
N TYR A 61 2.38 5.66 8.45
CA TYR A 61 1.50 6.23 9.47
C TYR A 61 1.32 5.29 10.67
N GLY A 62 1.09 3.99 10.43
CA GLY A 62 0.97 2.96 11.46
C GLY A 62 2.22 2.88 12.33
N LEU A 63 3.41 2.87 11.72
CA LEU A 63 4.68 2.92 12.45
C LEU A 63 4.78 4.16 13.37
N PHE A 64 4.37 5.35 12.88
CA PHE A 64 4.41 6.56 13.69
C PHE A 64 3.30 6.62 14.77
N SER A 65 2.15 6.00 14.53
CA SER A 65 1.08 5.83 15.51
C SER A 65 1.52 4.91 16.65
N GLY A 66 2.15 3.77 16.33
CA GLY A 66 2.76 2.86 17.30
C GLY A 66 3.88 3.51 18.13
N LEU A 67 4.58 4.49 17.56
CA LEU A 67 5.57 5.32 18.25
C LEU A 67 4.98 6.51 19.03
N ASN A 68 3.65 6.68 19.06
CA ASN A 68 2.94 7.83 19.64
C ASN A 68 3.39 9.20 19.08
N VAL A 69 3.89 9.24 17.84
CA VAL A 69 4.35 10.49 17.20
C VAL A 69 3.19 11.27 16.58
N PHE A 70 2.16 10.56 16.08
CA PHE A 70 0.95 11.14 15.53
C PHE A 70 -0.29 10.38 16.02
N THR A 71 -1.19 11.07 16.71
CA THR A 71 -2.49 10.52 17.16
C THR A 71 -3.62 11.31 16.49
N ILE A 72 -3.92 10.96 15.23
CA ILE A 72 -5.12 11.44 14.55
C ILE A 72 -6.08 10.25 14.46
N GLU A 73 -7.07 10.21 15.35
CA GLU A 73 -8.12 9.19 15.33
C GLU A 73 -8.88 9.23 13.99
N GLY A 74 -9.09 8.07 13.37
CA GLY A 74 -9.84 7.91 12.13
C GLY A 74 -9.08 8.19 10.83
N LEU A 75 -7.81 8.63 10.87
CA LEU A 75 -7.00 8.80 9.65
C LEU A 75 -6.63 7.45 9.01
N GLU A 76 -6.36 6.45 9.86
CA GLU A 76 -6.02 5.08 9.45
C GLU A 76 -7.16 4.46 8.64
N ASP A 77 -8.38 4.43 9.18
CA ASP A 77 -9.58 3.91 8.51
C ASP A 77 -9.83 4.59 7.15
N LEU A 78 -9.61 5.91 7.08
CA LEU A 78 -9.83 6.71 5.88
C LEU A 78 -8.81 6.35 4.79
N LEU A 79 -7.54 6.21 5.17
CA LEU A 79 -6.48 5.81 4.27
C LEU A 79 -6.61 4.33 3.83
N GLU A 80 -7.06 3.45 4.72
CA GLU A 80 -7.34 2.04 4.41
C GLU A 80 -8.45 1.92 3.38
N LEU A 81 -9.55 2.66 3.57
CA LEU A 81 -10.65 2.72 2.62
C LEU A 81 -10.20 3.18 1.23
N VAL A 82 -9.35 4.21 1.16
CA VAL A 82 -8.80 4.72 -0.10
C VAL A 82 -7.90 3.66 -0.77
N THR A 83 -7.08 2.97 0.01
CA THR A 83 -6.19 1.89 -0.48
C THR A 83 -7.00 0.74 -1.07
N ILE A 84 -7.98 0.22 -0.33
CA ILE A 84 -8.84 -0.88 -0.77
C ILE A 84 -9.62 -0.48 -2.03
N SER A 85 -10.19 0.72 -2.05
CA SER A 85 -10.96 1.23 -3.20
C SER A 85 -10.10 1.37 -4.45
N SER A 86 -8.90 1.95 -4.32
CA SER A 86 -7.98 2.11 -5.45
C SER A 86 -7.44 0.77 -5.95
N PHE A 87 -7.18 -0.18 -5.06
CA PHE A 87 -6.77 -1.54 -5.42
C PHE A 87 -7.89 -2.32 -6.15
N LEU A 88 -9.13 -2.28 -5.63
CA LEU A 88 -10.29 -2.89 -6.30
C LEU A 88 -10.52 -2.30 -7.69
N PHE A 89 -10.41 -0.98 -7.82
CA PHE A 89 -10.55 -0.31 -9.13
C PHE A 89 -9.44 -0.72 -10.10
N ALA A 90 -8.20 -0.86 -9.61
CA ALA A 90 -7.08 -1.36 -10.40
C ALA A 90 -7.35 -2.80 -10.89
N LEU A 91 -7.81 -3.68 -10.01
CA LEU A 91 -8.16 -5.07 -10.30
C LEU A 91 -9.25 -5.17 -11.38
N VAL A 92 -10.36 -4.44 -11.22
CA VAL A 92 -11.46 -4.45 -12.20
C VAL A 92 -10.97 -4.01 -13.59
N ASN A 93 -10.10 -3.01 -13.65
CA ASN A 93 -9.51 -2.56 -14.91
C ASN A 93 -8.49 -3.56 -15.47
N ALA A 94 -7.70 -4.22 -14.61
CA ALA A 94 -6.79 -5.30 -15.01
C ALA A 94 -7.56 -6.44 -15.68
N THR A 95 -8.61 -6.93 -15.04
CA THR A 95 -9.44 -8.04 -15.55
C THR A 95 -10.09 -7.67 -16.88
N LYS A 96 -10.62 -6.46 -17.02
CA LYS A 96 -11.19 -5.96 -18.29
C LYS A 96 -10.15 -5.83 -19.39
N SER A 97 -8.91 -5.44 -19.06
CA SER A 97 -7.83 -5.34 -20.05
C SER A 97 -7.36 -6.72 -20.52
N MET A 98 -7.35 -7.73 -19.64
CA MET A 98 -6.92 -9.08 -19.96
C MET A 98 -7.96 -9.89 -20.73
N THR A 99 -9.26 -9.66 -20.49
CA THR A 99 -10.37 -10.33 -21.20
C THR A 99 -10.69 -9.72 -22.57
N ARG A 100 -10.12 -8.55 -22.89
CA ARG A 100 -10.25 -7.88 -24.21
C ARG A 100 -9.03 -8.10 -25.13
N MET A 101 -8.03 -8.87 -24.70
CA MET A 101 -7.00 -9.44 -25.58
C MET A 101 -7.49 -10.78 -26.12
#